data_AF-A0A3B0Y622-F1
#
_entry.id   AF-A0A3B0Y622-F1
#
_cell.length_a   1.000
_cell.length_b   1.000
_cell.length_c   1.000
_cell.angle_alpha   90.00
_cell.angle_beta   90.00
_cell.angle_gamma   90.00
#
_symmetry.space_group_name_H-M   'P 1'
#
loop_
_entity.id
_entity.type
_entity.pdbx_description
1 polymer ?
#
loop_
_entity_poly.entity_id
_entity_poly.type
_entity_poly.pdbx_seq_one_letter_code
_entity_poly.pdbx_strand_id
1 'polypeptide(L)' 'MNVTLQTWAKRNYEMPPKLPTLRRWAKQGLILPLPVKVGRTWMVDNKAQYSAQMKLAYNDAILEEILNG' A
#
# COMPACT_ATOMS: atom_id res chain seq x y z
N MET A 1 1.68 12.80 9.62
CA MET A 1 1.70 12.09 10.93
C MET A 1 1.41 10.63 10.64
N ASN A 2 2.23 9.72 11.15
CA ASN A 2 2.09 8.30 10.85
C ASN A 2 1.21 7.58 11.88
N VAL A 3 0.39 6.65 11.42
CA VAL A 3 -0.55 5.85 12.23
C VAL A 3 -0.47 4.37 11.85
N THR A 4 -1.01 3.48 12.67
CA THR A 4 -1.03 2.04 12.33
C THR A 4 -1.96 1.75 11.16
N LEU A 5 -1.74 0.64 10.45
CA LEU A 5 -2.65 0.17 9.38
C LEU A 5 -4.11 0.09 9.83
N GLN A 6 -4.39 -0.37 11.06
CA GLN A 6 -5.75 -0.50 11.55
C GLN A 6 -6.38 0.87 11.83
N THR A 7 -5.61 1.79 12.41
CA THR A 7 -6.07 3.17 12.65
C THR A 7 -6.35 3.88 11.32
N TRP A 8 -5.46 3.75 10.35
CA TRP A 8 -5.65 4.28 9.01
C TRP A 8 -6.91 3.69 8.35
N ALA A 9 -7.09 2.36 8.38
CA ALA A 9 -8.24 1.71 7.76
C ALA A 9 -9.57 2.13 8.41
N LYS A 10 -9.63 2.26 9.74
CA LYS A 10 -10.81 2.76 10.46
C LYS A 10 -11.21 4.18 10.07
N ARG A 11 -10.27 4.99 9.58
CA ARG A 11 -10.52 6.38 9.17
C ARG A 11 -10.95 6.49 7.71
N ASN A 12 -10.53 5.55 6.86
CA ASN A 12 -10.72 5.62 5.41
C ASN A 12 -11.85 4.72 4.89
N TYR A 13 -12.36 3.80 5.70
CA TYR A 13 -13.39 2.84 5.30
C TYR A 13 -14.44 2.68 6.38
N GLU A 14 -15.72 2.73 5.99
CA GLU A 14 -16.85 2.39 6.87
C GLU A 14 -16.77 0.94 7.36
N MET A 15 -16.32 0.04 6.47
CA MET A 15 -16.05 -1.37 6.77
C MET A 15 -14.57 -1.68 6.57
N PRO A 16 -13.72 -1.48 7.59
CA PRO A 16 -12.27 -1.63 7.46
C PRO A 16 -11.86 -3.07 7.09
N PRO A 17 -10.95 -3.26 6.11
CA PRO A 17 -10.36 -4.56 5.86
C PRO A 17 -9.64 -5.13 7.09
N LYS A 18 -9.60 -6.46 7.21
CA LYS A 18 -8.88 -7.13 8.31
C LYS A 18 -7.37 -6.89 8.20
N LEU A 19 -6.68 -6.89 9.35
CA LEU A 19 -5.23 -6.64 9.44
C LEU A 19 -4.36 -7.50 8.49
N PRO A 20 -4.63 -8.80 8.25
CA PRO A 20 -3.87 -9.58 7.27
C PRO A 20 -3.93 -8.99 5.85
N THR A 21 -5.11 -8.52 5.41
CA THR A 21 -5.31 -7.86 4.12
C THR A 21 -4.53 -6.56 4.05
N LEU A 22 -4.61 -5.73 5.10
CA LEU A 22 -3.87 -4.47 5.17
C LEU A 22 -2.34 -4.68 5.11
N ARG A 23 -1.83 -5.72 5.79
CA ARG A 23 -0.41 -6.09 5.73
C ARG A 23 -0.02 -6.57 4.33
N ARG A 24 -0.90 -7.30 3.64
CA ARG A 24 -0.69 -7.70 2.24
C ARG A 24 -0.59 -6.47 1.35
N TRP A 25 -1.48 -5.49 1.48
CA TRP A 25 -1.42 -4.24 0.72
C TRP A 25 -0.12 -3.47 0.96
N ALA A 26 0.28 -3.31 2.22
CA ALA A 26 1.54 -2.67 2.57
C ALA A 26 2.75 -3.37 1.93
N LYS A 27 2.81 -4.71 2.01
CA LYS A 27 3.88 -5.51 1.38
C LYS A 27 3.88 -5.42 -0.14
N GLN A 28 2.70 -5.26 -0.75
CA GLN A 28 2.54 -5.20 -2.21
C GLN A 28 2.65 -3.78 -2.77
N GLY A 29 2.96 -2.78 -1.94
CA GLY A 29 3.07 -1.38 -2.39
C GLY A 29 1.73 -0.76 -2.79
N LEU A 30 0.60 -1.30 -2.34
CA LEU A 30 -0.73 -0.85 -2.73
C LEU A 30 -1.26 0.31 -1.86
N ILE A 31 -0.42 0.89 -1.01
CA ILE A 31 -0.76 2.05 -0.16
C ILE A 31 0.29 3.13 -0.43
N LEU A 32 -0.15 4.35 -0.76
CA LEU A 32 0.71 5.46 -1.14
C LEU A 32 0.41 6.72 -0.32
N PRO A 33 1.42 7.38 0.29
CA PRO A 33 2.84 7.00 0.31
C PRO A 33 3.10 5.63 0.97
N LEU A 34 4.20 4.98 0.57
CA LEU A 34 4.52 3.62 1.00
C LEU A 34 4.59 3.52 2.54
N PRO A 35 3.94 2.51 3.14
CA PRO A 35 4.05 2.25 4.57
C PRO A 35 5.49 1.96 5.00
N VAL A 36 5.86 2.41 6.20
CA VAL A 36 7.16 2.12 6.82
C VAL A 36 6.98 1.10 7.93
N LYS A 37 7.87 0.11 7.99
CA LYS A 37 7.85 -0.90 9.05
C LYS A 37 8.73 -0.45 10.22
N VAL A 38 8.12 -0.21 11.38
CA VAL A 38 8.80 0.16 12.62
C VAL A 38 8.65 -1.00 13.60
N GLY A 39 9.74 -1.73 13.83
CA GLY A 39 9.73 -2.97 14.61
C GLY A 39 8.79 -4.03 13.99
N ARG A 40 7.75 -4.42 14.73
CA ARG A 40 6.74 -5.40 14.28
C ARG A 40 5.48 -4.76 13.68
N THR A 41 5.45 -3.44 13.58
CA THR A 41 4.25 -2.67 13.22
C THR A 41 4.48 -1.91 11.91
N TRP A 42 3.49 -1.96 11.03
CA TRP A 42 3.45 -1.10 9.84
C TRP A 42 2.81 0.23 10.21
N MET A 43 3.49 1.32 9.84
CA MET A 43 3.01 2.68 10.00
C MET A 43 2.78 3.30 8.63
N VAL A 44 1.71 4.08 8.53
CA VAL A 44 1.20 4.66 7.29
C VAL A 44 0.97 6.14 7.53
N ASP A 45 1.27 6.99 6.55
CA ASP A 45 0.88 8.39 6.65
C ASP A 45 -0.66 8.51 6.73
N ASN A 46 -1.15 9.41 7.57
CA ASN A 46 -2.59 9.58 7.76
C ASN A 46 -3.34 9.94 6.46
N LYS A 47 -2.67 10.55 5.49
CA LYS A 47 -3.24 10.92 4.19
C LYS A 47 -2.99 9.87 3.10
N ALA A 48 -2.40 8.73 3.44
CA ALA A 48 -2.14 7.69 2.45
C ALA A 48 -3.44 7.12 1.88
N GLN A 49 -3.39 6.70 0.63
CA GLN A 49 -4.51 6.11 -0.09
C GLN A 49 -4.15 4.73 -0.62
N TYR A 50 -5.17 3.87 -0.77
CA TYR A 50 -5.01 2.60 -1.46
C TYR A 50 -4.96 2.82 -2.98
N SER A 51 -3.98 2.23 -3.65
CA SER A 51 -3.87 2.23 -5.12
C SER A 51 -3.61 0.82 -5.63
N ALA A 52 -4.59 0.25 -6.33
CA ALA A 52 -4.48 -1.07 -6.96
C ALA A 52 -3.60 -1.06 -8.22
N GLN A 53 -3.34 0.12 -8.80
CA GLN A 53 -2.74 0.28 -10.12
C GLN A 53 -1.21 0.08 -10.13
N MET A 54 -0.54 0.21 -8.97
CA MET A 54 0.92 0.16 -8.92
C MET A 54 1.49 -1.22 -9.28
N LYS A 55 0.73 -2.29 -9.10
CA LYS A 55 1.16 -3.64 -9.51
C LYS A 55 1.14 -3.84 -11.03
N LEU A 56 0.29 -3.10 -11.74
CA LEU A 56 0.18 -3.14 -13.19
C LEU A 56 1.29 -2.28 -13.82
N ALA A 57 1.49 -1.07 -13.30
CA ALA A 57 2.51 -0.14 -13.79
C ALA A 57 3.95 -0.71 -13.75
N TYR A 58 4.30 -1.54 -12.75
CA TYR A 58 5.61 -2.22 -12.72
C TYR A 58 5.77 -3.26 -13.84
N ASN A 59 4.74 -4.07 -14.06
CA ASN A 59 4.78 -5.08 -15.13
C ASN A 59 4.77 -4.40 -16.49
N ASP A 60 3.97 -3.37 -16.67
CA ASP A 60 3.88 -2.62 -17.92
C ASP A 60 5.22 -1.94 -18.23
N ALA A 61 5.87 -1.32 -17.24
CA ALA A 61 7.19 -0.70 -17.43
C ALA A 61 8.30 -1.70 -17.81
N ILE A 62 8.33 -2.88 -17.17
CA ILE A 62 9.28 -3.96 -17.52
C ILE A 62 9.01 -4.48 -18.95
N LEU A 63 7.74 -4.65 -19.32
CA LEU A 63 7.38 -5.10 -20.66
C LEU A 63 7.73 -4.07 -21.73
N GLU A 64 7.49 -2.78 -21.48
CA GLU A 64 7.89 -1.69 -22.37
C GLU A 64 9.41 -1.60 -22.52
N GLU A 65 10.19 -1.86 -21.47
CA GLU A 65 11.66 -1.91 -21.55
C GLU A 65 12.17 -3.09 -22.38
N ILE A 66 11.52 -4.26 -22.29
CA ILE A 66 11.86 -5.46 -23.07
C ILE A 66 11.44 -5.33 -24.54
N LEU A 67 10.30 -4.69 -24.82
CA LEU A 67 9.74 -4.56 -26.18
C LEU A 67 10.37 -3.43 -27.00
N ASN A 68 10.89 -2.39 -26.33
CA ASN A 68 11.53 -1.24 -26.97
C ASN A 68 13.07 -1.28 -26.92
N GLY A 69 13.65 -2.37 -26.39
CA GLY A 69 15.09 -2.62 -26.25
C GLY A 69 15.66 -3.52 -27.34
#